data_AF-A0A820KSD1-F1
#
_entry.id   AF-A0A820KSD1-F1
#
_cell.length_a   1.000
_cell.length_b   1.000
_cell.length_c   1.000
_cell.angle_alpha   90.00
_cell.angle_beta   90.00
_cell.angle_gamma   90.00
#
_symmetry.space_group_name_H-M   'P 1'
#
loop_
_entity.id
_entity.type
_entity.pdbx_description
1 polymer ?
#
loop_
_entity_poly.entity_id
_entity_poly.type
_entity_poly.pdbx_seq_one_letter_code
_entity_poly.pdbx_strand_id
1 'polypeptide(L)'
;VQELYTRQRQSLRPWFEFFNTTKFKPPANVQTAMRRFISNIEHFQTNYFFVIVILSIYCVITTPSLLFILIAMAAGCYLVNIKNREKQIVIMGRQIPLTQQYIAVLCLCVPLLIMVGAGSAIFWILGASVFIIALHAIFHQTPNQDAFGLQMEEV
;
A
#
# COMPACT_ATOMS: atom_id res chain seq x y z
N VAL A 1 -21.20 15.69 -23.92
CA VAL A 1 -20.19 14.59 -23.93
C VAL A 1 -18.78 15.12 -23.65
N GLN A 2 -18.35 16.24 -24.24
CA GLN A 2 -17.04 16.85 -23.94
C GLN A 2 -16.88 17.30 -22.47
N GLU A 3 -17.90 17.89 -21.85
CA GLU A 3 -17.85 18.28 -20.41
C GLU A 3 -17.71 17.08 -19.45
N LEU A 4 -18.26 15.91 -19.82
CA LEU A 4 -18.11 14.68 -19.03
C LEU A 4 -16.67 14.16 -19.12
N TYR A 5 -16.03 14.31 -20.29
CA TYR A 5 -14.62 13.98 -20.50
C TYR A 5 -13.69 14.90 -19.69
N THR A 6 -13.96 16.21 -19.63
CA THR A 6 -13.15 17.15 -18.83
C THR A 6 -13.31 16.90 -17.32
N ARG A 7 -14.52 16.56 -16.87
CA ARG A 7 -14.79 16.19 -15.47
C ARG A 7 -14.12 14.88 -15.07
N GLN A 8 -14.12 13.86 -15.93
CA GLN A 8 -13.41 12.60 -15.67
C GLN A 8 -11.87 12.76 -15.65
N ARG A 9 -11.35 13.68 -16.47
CA ARG A 9 -9.91 14.01 -16.48
C ARG A 9 -9.46 14.84 -15.27
N GLN A 10 -10.41 15.43 -14.53
CA GLN A 10 -10.18 16.11 -13.26
C GLN A 10 -10.39 15.20 -12.04
N SER A 11 -11.10 14.07 -12.18
CA SER A 11 -11.32 13.10 -11.08
C SER A 11 -10.27 11.99 -11.00
N LEU A 12 -9.51 11.76 -12.08
CA LEU A 12 -8.19 11.13 -11.98
C LEU A 12 -7.20 12.23 -11.57
N ARG A 13 -6.99 12.42 -10.26
CA ARG A 13 -5.95 13.34 -9.76
C ARG A 13 -4.64 13.00 -10.48
N PRO A 14 -4.14 13.87 -11.37
CA PRO A 14 -3.24 13.40 -12.40
C PRO A 14 -1.90 13.04 -11.76
N TRP A 15 -1.41 11.83 -12.03
CA TRP A 15 -0.02 11.43 -11.80
C TRP A 15 0.98 12.48 -12.31
N PHE A 16 0.58 13.25 -13.32
CA PHE A 16 1.32 14.39 -13.84
C PHE A 16 1.60 15.48 -12.80
N GLU A 17 0.66 15.75 -11.88
CA GLU A 17 0.88 16.72 -10.79
C GLU A 17 1.78 16.15 -9.68
N PHE A 18 1.67 14.84 -9.43
CA PHE A 18 2.54 14.12 -8.50
C PHE A 18 4.00 14.19 -8.96
N PHE A 19 4.27 13.92 -10.24
CA PHE A 19 5.62 13.99 -10.81
C PHE A 19 6.04 15.38 -11.28
N ASN A 20 5.30 16.44 -10.94
CA ASN A 20 5.67 17.78 -11.36
C ASN A 20 6.88 18.29 -10.57
N THR A 21 8.08 18.04 -11.10
CA THR A 21 9.38 18.40 -10.51
C THR A 21 9.57 19.91 -10.31
N THR A 22 8.80 20.76 -11.00
CA THR A 22 8.86 22.22 -10.83
C THR A 22 8.35 22.68 -9.46
N LYS A 23 7.54 21.86 -8.78
CA LYS A 23 6.98 22.14 -7.45
C LYS A 23 7.87 21.61 -6.31
N PHE A 24 9.01 21.01 -6.61
CA PHE A 24 9.92 20.50 -5.58
C PHE A 24 10.82 21.62 -5.07
N LYS A 25 10.59 22.05 -3.83
CA LYS A 25 11.40 23.06 -3.15
C LYS A 25 11.66 22.65 -1.70
N PRO A 26 12.90 22.76 -1.20
CA PRO A 26 13.20 22.47 0.19
C PRO A 26 12.36 23.38 1.12
N PRO A 27 11.82 22.86 2.23
CA PRO A 27 11.08 23.67 3.19
C PRO A 27 12.01 24.64 3.91
N ALA A 28 11.54 25.87 4.16
CA ALA A 28 12.32 26.90 4.86
C ALA A 28 12.53 26.59 6.36
N ASN A 29 11.55 25.92 7.00
CA ASN A 29 11.61 25.53 8.40
C ASN A 29 10.82 24.23 8.66
N VAL A 30 11.02 23.65 9.85
CA VAL A 30 10.40 22.37 10.25
C VAL A 30 8.87 22.47 10.34
N GLN A 31 8.35 23.62 10.75
CA GLN A 31 6.91 23.88 10.84
C GLN A 31 6.25 23.83 9.46
N THR A 32 6.88 24.46 8.45
CA THR A 32 6.44 24.39 7.05
C THR A 32 6.56 22.97 6.52
N ALA A 33 7.64 22.24 6.86
CA ALA A 33 7.81 20.84 6.46
C ALA A 33 6.66 19.95 6.98
N MET A 34 6.25 20.10 8.24
CA MET A 34 5.14 19.33 8.83
C MET A 34 3.79 19.69 8.23
N ARG A 35 3.53 20.98 7.98
CA ARG A 35 2.31 21.43 7.29
C ARG A 35 2.22 20.86 5.87
N ARG A 36 3.34 20.89 5.14
CA ARG A 36 3.46 20.29 3.80
C ARG A 36 3.16 18.80 3.83
N PHE A 37 3.76 18.10 4.79
CA PHE A 37 3.58 16.66 4.98
C PHE A 37 2.11 16.27 5.15
N ILE A 38 1.40 16.88 6.13
CA ILE A 38 0.00 16.55 6.43
C ILE A 38 -0.91 16.84 5.22
N SER A 39 -0.78 18.04 4.66
CA SER A 39 -1.62 18.47 3.53
C SER A 39 -1.38 17.62 2.28
N ASN A 40 -0.12 17.27 1.98
CA ASN A 40 0.20 16.45 0.81
C ASN A 40 -0.19 14.99 0.99
N ILE A 41 -0.22 14.44 2.22
CA ILE A 41 -0.77 13.11 2.51
C ILE A 41 -2.24 13.03 2.14
N GLU A 42 -3.05 13.99 2.56
CA GLU A 42 -4.47 14.05 2.21
C GLU A 42 -4.69 14.33 0.72
N HIS A 43 -3.83 15.15 0.12
CA HIS A 43 -3.92 15.51 -1.28
C HIS A 43 -3.52 14.36 -2.24
N PHE A 44 -2.52 13.55 -1.89
CA PHE A 44 -1.98 12.48 -2.75
C PHE A 44 -2.21 11.06 -2.21
N GLN A 45 -3.17 10.87 -1.29
CA GLN A 45 -3.48 9.57 -0.66
C GLN A 45 -3.54 8.40 -1.66
N THR A 46 -4.29 8.54 -2.76
CA THR A 46 -4.42 7.49 -3.79
C THR A 46 -3.10 7.18 -4.48
N ASN A 47 -2.28 8.20 -4.79
CA ASN A 47 -0.98 8.00 -5.43
C ASN A 47 -0.01 7.30 -4.48
N TYR A 48 0.01 7.68 -3.20
CA TYR A 48 0.82 7.01 -2.18
C TYR A 48 0.38 5.57 -1.95
N PHE A 49 -0.91 5.28 -2.01
CA PHE A 49 -1.42 3.90 -1.97
C PHE A 49 -0.84 3.08 -3.13
N PHE A 50 -0.83 3.59 -4.36
CA PHE A 50 -0.23 2.91 -5.50
C PHE A 50 1.29 2.72 -5.33
N VAL A 51 2.02 3.72 -4.81
CA VAL A 51 3.45 3.60 -4.51
C VAL A 51 3.71 2.44 -3.53
N ILE A 52 2.90 2.33 -2.47
CA ILE A 52 3.00 1.23 -1.49
C ILE A 52 2.73 -0.12 -2.18
N VAL A 53 1.70 -0.22 -3.02
CA VAL A 53 1.37 -1.46 -3.75
C VAL A 53 2.49 -1.88 -4.69
N ILE A 54 3.03 -0.95 -5.49
CA ILE A 54 4.13 -1.22 -6.42
C ILE A 54 5.38 -1.66 -5.65
N LEU A 55 5.71 -0.96 -4.56
CA LEU A 55 6.85 -1.31 -3.70
C LEU A 55 6.66 -2.67 -3.03
N SER A 56 5.44 -3.01 -2.64
CA SER A 56 5.09 -4.31 -2.07
C SER A 56 5.31 -5.43 -3.08
N ILE A 57 4.80 -5.27 -4.31
CA ILE A 57 5.00 -6.23 -5.40
C ILE A 57 6.49 -6.39 -5.71
N TYR A 58 7.23 -5.29 -5.81
CA TYR A 58 8.67 -5.30 -6.03
C TYR A 58 9.42 -6.07 -4.93
N CYS A 59 9.06 -5.86 -3.66
CA CYS A 59 9.66 -6.56 -2.53
C CYS A 59 9.40 -8.07 -2.57
N VAL A 60 8.17 -8.48 -2.90
CA VAL A 60 7.81 -9.91 -3.03
C VAL A 60 8.58 -10.56 -4.18
N ILE A 61 8.68 -9.91 -5.33
CA ILE A 61 9.39 -10.45 -6.50
C ILE A 61 10.90 -10.57 -6.24
N THR A 62 11.48 -9.59 -5.54
CA THR A 62 12.92 -9.57 -5.22
C THR A 62 13.29 -10.60 -4.14
N THR A 63 12.30 -11.12 -3.40
CA THR A 63 12.51 -12.07 -2.30
C THR A 63 12.01 -13.47 -2.70
N PRO A 64 12.85 -14.32 -3.32
CA PRO A 64 12.43 -15.60 -3.88
C PRO A 64 11.85 -16.57 -2.83
N SER A 65 12.34 -16.51 -1.60
CA SER A 65 11.88 -17.35 -0.50
C SER A 65 10.45 -17.02 -0.05
N LEU A 66 10.13 -15.73 0.06
CA LEU A 66 8.79 -15.25 0.41
C LEU A 66 7.78 -15.57 -0.70
N LEU A 67 8.19 -15.39 -1.96
CA LEU A 67 7.40 -15.74 -3.13
C LEU A 67 7.04 -17.24 -3.14
N PHE A 68 8.00 -18.12 -2.85
CA PHE A 68 7.75 -19.57 -2.80
C PHE A 68 6.69 -19.95 -1.76
N ILE A 69 6.78 -19.43 -0.54
CA ILE A 69 5.78 -19.70 0.50
C ILE A 69 4.42 -19.11 0.15
N LEU A 70 4.39 -17.93 -0.48
CA LEU A 70 3.14 -17.29 -0.90
C LEU A 70 2.44 -18.12 -1.99
N ILE A 71 3.19 -18.68 -2.94
CA ILE A 71 2.67 -19.62 -3.94
C ILE A 71 2.20 -20.92 -3.26
N ALA A 72 2.98 -21.48 -2.34
CA ALA A 72 2.60 -22.69 -1.61
C ALA A 72 1.31 -22.48 -0.80
N MET A 73 1.14 -21.32 -0.18
CA MET A 73 -0.08 -20.94 0.54
C MET A 73 -1.27 -20.77 -0.41
N ALA A 74 -1.08 -20.11 -1.55
CA ALA A 74 -2.12 -19.96 -2.58
C ALA A 74 -2.55 -21.33 -3.14
N ALA A 75 -1.59 -22.21 -3.41
CA ALA A 75 -1.83 -23.58 -3.84
C ALA A 75 -2.58 -24.39 -2.76
N GLY A 76 -2.19 -24.26 -1.49
CA GLY A 76 -2.88 -24.88 -0.36
C GLY A 76 -4.35 -24.44 -0.25
N CYS A 77 -4.61 -23.13 -0.33
CA CYS A 77 -5.97 -22.58 -0.35
C CYS A 77 -6.76 -23.06 -1.57
N TYR A 78 -6.15 -23.13 -2.74
CA TYR A 78 -6.78 -23.62 -3.97
C TYR A 78 -7.15 -25.11 -3.87
N LEU A 79 -6.24 -25.94 -3.34
CA LEU A 79 -6.49 -27.36 -3.09
C LEU A 79 -7.62 -27.58 -2.08
N VAL A 80 -7.67 -26.78 -1.01
CA VAL A 80 -8.76 -26.79 -0.03
C VAL A 80 -10.10 -26.47 -0.70
N ASN A 81 -10.13 -25.44 -1.56
CA ASN A 81 -11.34 -25.03 -2.27
C ASN A 81 -11.85 -26.12 -3.22
N ILE A 82 -10.96 -26.72 -4.02
CA ILE A 82 -11.32 -27.86 -4.90
C ILE A 82 -11.86 -29.02 -4.08
N LYS A 83 -11.11 -29.43 -3.05
CA LYS A 83 -11.46 -30.63 -2.28
C LYS A 83 -12.81 -30.48 -1.60
N ASN A 84 -13.10 -29.29 -1.07
CA ASN A 84 -14.39 -29.00 -0.46
C ASN A 84 -15.55 -28.92 -1.48
N ARG A 85 -15.29 -28.57 -2.75
CA ARG A 85 -16.30 -28.62 -3.83
C ARG A 85 -16.62 -30.05 -4.25
N GLU A 86 -15.61 -30.93 -4.28
CA GLU A 86 -15.78 -32.33 -4.69
C GLU A 86 -16.41 -33.19 -3.58
N LYS A 87 -15.93 -33.06 -2.33
CA LYS A 87 -16.47 -33.74 -1.15
C LYS A 87 -16.32 -32.85 0.08
N GLN A 88 -17.40 -32.68 0.82
CA GLN A 88 -17.30 -32.02 2.12
C GLN A 88 -16.36 -32.82 3.02
N ILE A 89 -15.35 -32.14 3.57
CA ILE A 89 -14.36 -32.77 4.44
C ILE A 89 -15.05 -33.09 5.77
N VAL A 90 -15.33 -34.37 5.99
CA VAL A 90 -15.93 -34.88 7.22
C VAL A 90 -14.83 -35.50 8.07
N ILE A 91 -14.59 -34.93 9.24
CA ILE A 91 -13.69 -35.51 10.24
C ILE A 91 -14.56 -35.95 11.42
N MET A 92 -14.40 -37.21 11.82
CA MET A 92 -15.09 -37.79 12.98
C MET A 92 -16.63 -37.66 12.92
N GLY A 93 -17.21 -37.71 11.72
CA GLY A 93 -18.65 -37.61 11.49
C GLY A 93 -19.22 -36.18 11.46
N ARG A 94 -18.40 -35.14 11.66
CA ARG A 94 -18.81 -33.73 11.50
C ARG A 94 -18.21 -33.11 10.25
N GLN A 95 -19.02 -32.37 9.50
CA GLN A 95 -18.58 -31.57 8.36
C GLN A 95 -17.75 -30.39 8.86
N ILE A 96 -16.52 -30.25 8.36
CA ILE A 96 -15.68 -29.10 8.69
C ILE A 96 -16.04 -27.93 7.76
N PRO A 97 -16.48 -26.78 8.31
CA PRO A 97 -16.77 -25.60 7.51
C PRO A 97 -15.50 -25.06 6.83
N LEU A 98 -15.67 -24.48 5.63
CA LEU A 98 -14.58 -23.88 4.85
C LEU A 98 -13.71 -22.90 5.65
N THR A 99 -14.34 -22.11 6.52
CA THR A 99 -13.61 -21.15 7.38
C THR A 99 -12.57 -21.84 8.26
N GLN A 100 -12.90 -23.00 8.84
CA GLN A 100 -11.95 -23.76 9.66
C GLN A 100 -10.82 -24.36 8.82
N GLN A 101 -11.10 -24.77 7.57
CA GLN A 101 -10.08 -25.28 6.67
C GLN A 101 -9.08 -24.18 6.28
N TYR A 102 -9.55 -22.97 5.99
CA TYR A 102 -8.67 -21.82 5.74
C TYR A 102 -7.88 -21.40 6.99
N ILE A 103 -8.50 -21.43 8.17
CA ILE A 103 -7.79 -21.16 9.44
C ILE A 103 -6.68 -22.20 9.65
N ALA A 104 -6.91 -23.48 9.34
CA ALA A 104 -5.88 -24.51 9.44
C ALA A 104 -4.70 -24.27 8.49
N VAL A 105 -4.98 -23.92 7.23
CA VAL A 105 -3.94 -23.52 6.26
C VAL A 105 -3.17 -22.30 6.77
N LEU A 106 -3.86 -21.28 7.27
CA LEU A 106 -3.24 -20.08 7.80
C LEU A 106 -2.36 -20.38 9.02
N CYS A 107 -2.84 -21.20 9.97
CA CYS A 107 -2.07 -21.63 11.14
C CYS A 107 -0.78 -22.37 10.76
N LEU A 108 -0.77 -23.12 9.65
CA LEU A 108 0.43 -23.78 9.15
C LEU A 108 1.36 -22.81 8.42
N CYS A 109 0.80 -21.93 7.58
CA CYS A 109 1.57 -21.03 6.74
C CYS A 109 2.13 -19.80 7.49
N VAL A 110 1.46 -19.29 8.52
CA VAL A 110 1.92 -18.10 9.27
C VAL A 110 3.27 -18.33 9.95
N PRO A 111 3.51 -19.43 10.70
CA PRO A 111 4.82 -19.73 11.24
C PRO A 111 5.91 -19.84 10.16
N LEU A 112 5.59 -20.48 9.03
CA LEU A 112 6.51 -20.61 7.90
C LEU A 112 6.86 -19.25 7.29
N LEU A 113 5.89 -18.35 7.13
CA LEU A 113 6.10 -16.98 6.67
C LEU A 113 7.03 -16.21 7.61
N ILE A 114 6.86 -16.35 8.92
CA ILE A 114 7.74 -15.72 9.91
C ILE A 114 9.16 -16.27 9.79
N MET A 115 9.33 -17.60 9.70
CA MET A 115 10.64 -18.24 9.55
C MET A 115 11.38 -17.81 8.29
N VAL A 116 10.64 -17.57 7.21
CA VAL A 116 11.20 -17.21 5.89
C VAL A 116 11.52 -15.70 5.79
N GLY A 117 11.22 -14.94 6.85
CA GLY A 117 11.56 -13.52 6.91
C GLY A 117 10.47 -12.58 6.39
N ALA A 118 9.20 -12.99 6.41
CA ALA A 118 8.10 -12.08 6.06
C ALA A 118 8.10 -10.81 6.93
N GLY A 119 8.52 -10.91 8.20
CA GLY A 119 8.68 -9.76 9.09
C GLY A 119 9.69 -8.73 8.56
N SER A 120 10.86 -9.19 8.08
CA SER A 120 11.84 -8.29 7.46
C SER A 120 11.33 -7.64 6.17
N ALA A 121 10.59 -8.39 5.34
CA ALA A 121 10.00 -7.83 4.12
C ALA A 121 8.97 -6.74 4.43
N ILE A 122 8.08 -6.98 5.40
CA ILE A 122 7.08 -5.99 5.85
C ILE A 122 7.77 -4.74 6.41
N PHE A 123 8.79 -4.93 7.26
CA PHE A 123 9.57 -3.82 7.80
C PHE A 123 10.21 -2.98 6.68
N TRP A 124 10.77 -3.63 5.65
CA TRP A 124 11.39 -2.96 4.53
C TRP A 124 10.38 -2.16 3.70
N ILE A 125 9.23 -2.78 3.36
CA ILE A 125 8.16 -2.11 2.61
C ILE A 125 7.63 -0.89 3.39
N LEU A 126 7.37 -1.04 4.69
CA LEU A 126 6.92 0.06 5.55
C LEU A 126 7.97 1.17 5.63
N GLY A 127 9.23 0.84 5.91
CA GLY A 127 10.31 1.83 6.02
C GLY A 127 10.53 2.60 4.73
N ALA A 128 10.64 1.89 3.60
CA ALA A 128 10.86 2.53 2.31
C ALA A 128 9.64 3.31 1.82
N SER A 129 8.41 2.82 2.04
CA SER A 129 7.21 3.59 1.69
C SER A 129 7.09 4.87 2.52
N VAL A 130 7.26 4.80 3.84
CA VAL A 130 7.26 5.98 4.71
C VAL A 130 8.34 6.97 4.28
N PHE A 131 9.55 6.50 3.99
CA PHE A 131 10.65 7.36 3.54
C PHE A 131 10.34 8.07 2.22
N ILE A 132 9.89 7.33 1.19
CA ILE A 132 9.57 7.90 -0.13
C ILE A 132 8.39 8.87 -0.04
N ILE A 133 7.33 8.49 0.69
CA ILE A 133 6.13 9.31 0.88
C ILE A 133 6.48 10.58 1.65
N ALA A 134 7.25 10.47 2.74
CA ALA A 134 7.65 11.63 3.53
C ALA A 134 8.53 12.58 2.72
N LEU A 135 9.50 12.06 1.98
CA LEU A 135 10.35 12.88 1.10
C LEU A 135 9.50 13.57 0.04
N HIS A 136 8.59 12.86 -0.63
CA HIS A 136 7.68 13.48 -1.59
C HIS A 136 6.79 14.55 -0.94
N ALA A 137 6.17 14.23 0.21
CA ALA A 137 5.21 15.09 0.89
C ALA A 137 5.86 16.34 1.51
N ILE A 138 7.12 16.29 1.92
CA ILE A 138 7.83 17.45 2.49
C ILE A 138 8.29 18.41 1.39
N PHE A 139 8.76 17.86 0.27
CA PHE A 139 9.39 18.66 -0.79
C PHE A 139 8.40 19.14 -1.85
N HIS A 140 7.24 18.51 -2.02
CA HIS A 140 6.21 18.94 -2.96
C HIS A 140 5.43 20.13 -2.41
N GLN A 141 5.39 21.24 -3.15
CA GLN A 141 4.68 22.45 -2.75
C GLN A 141 3.33 22.54 -3.46
N THR A 142 2.23 22.59 -2.70
CA THR A 142 0.88 22.79 -3.25
C THR A 142 0.40 24.24 -3.11
N PRO A 143 -0.31 24.82 -4.10
CA PRO A 143 -0.67 26.24 -4.11
C PRO A 143 -1.47 26.73 -2.89
N ASN A 144 -2.28 25.85 -2.29
CA ASN A 144 -3.07 26.18 -1.10
C ASN A 144 -2.20 26.46 0.13
N GLN A 145 -0.95 25.99 0.14
CA GLN A 145 -0.02 26.15 1.27
C GLN A 145 0.62 27.53 1.27
N ASP A 146 0.80 28.15 0.10
CA ASP A 146 1.39 29.48 -0.03
C ASP A 146 0.44 30.54 0.55
N ALA A 147 -0.87 30.40 0.32
CA ALA A 147 -1.88 31.30 0.88
C ALA A 147 -1.96 31.22 2.42
N PHE A 148 -1.84 30.01 3.00
CA PHE A 148 -1.88 29.83 4.45
C PHE A 148 -0.54 30.17 5.14
N GLY A 149 0.59 29.97 4.45
CA GLY A 149 1.91 30.36 4.94
C GLY A 149 2.04 31.88 5.09
N LEU A 150 1.58 32.62 4.08
CA LEU A 150 1.58 34.09 4.08
C LEU A 150 0.70 34.68 5.21
N GLN A 151 -0.43 34.04 5.53
CA GLN A 151 -1.29 34.48 6.65
C GLN A 151 -0.66 34.32 8.04
N MET A 152 0.32 33.43 8.18
CA MET A 152 0.97 33.15 9.47
C MET A 152 2.26 33.95 9.66
N GLU A 153 2.78 34.56 8.59
CA GLU A 153 3.95 35.43 8.61
C GLU A 153 3.54 36.91 8.76
N GLU A 154 2.28 37.25 8.48
CA GLU A 154 1.67 38.56 8.76
C GLU A 154 1.22 38.75 10.24
N VAL A 155 1.36 37.74 11.13
CA VAL A 155 0.96 37.81 12.55
C VAL A 155 2.13 37.85 13.53
#